data_AF-A0A416S1U1-F1
#
_entry.id   AF-A0A416S1U1-F1
#
_cell.length_a   1.000
_cell.length_b   1.000
_cell.length_c   1.000
_cell.angle_alpha   90.00
_cell.angle_beta   90.00
_cell.angle_gamma   90.00
#
_symmetry.space_group_name_H-M   'P 1'
#
loop_
_entity.id
_entity.type
_entity.pdbx_description
1 polymer ?
#
loop_
_entity_poly.entity_id
_entity_poly.type
_entity_poly.pdbx_seq_one_letter_code
_entity_poly.pdbx_strand_id
1 'polypeptide(L)'
;MELNEMEKKLLFQVEGDYQTKILNELYMTVRYSNNSEQREAAEGLMAKLRVLSNAECMDLVKDIQKNYRLPYPARTIGEKIAEARQQSGAEKLKGHDIMALERFDPEVRHMIIFDVLSYDSPVGDKGDKMRLFLTDAGYQKFLESQERGEVKLKNHAKVSGGHLHYDHRDHAL
;
A
#
# COMPACT_ATOMS: atom_id res chain seq x y z
N MET A 1 -1.16 -14.77 -19.34
CA MET A 1 -1.64 -15.69 -18.29
C MET A 1 -3.08 -15.36 -18.00
N GLU A 2 -3.96 -16.36 -17.88
CA GLU A 2 -5.38 -16.12 -17.58
C GLU A 2 -5.66 -16.16 -16.08
N LEU A 3 -6.42 -15.17 -15.59
CA LEU A 3 -6.90 -15.08 -14.21
C LEU A 3 -8.40 -15.38 -14.17
N ASN A 4 -8.83 -16.18 -13.20
CA ASN A 4 -10.24 -16.37 -12.91
C ASN A 4 -10.82 -15.17 -12.14
N GLU A 5 -12.13 -15.13 -11.97
CA GLU A 5 -12.82 -13.99 -11.32
C GLU A 5 -12.40 -13.77 -9.87
N MET A 6 -12.16 -14.83 -9.09
CA MET A 6 -11.72 -14.70 -7.71
C MET A 6 -10.27 -14.20 -7.62
N GLU A 7 -9.39 -14.64 -8.51
CA GLU A 7 -8.00 -14.17 -8.60
C GLU A 7 -7.93 -12.69 -8.99
N LYS A 8 -8.73 -12.25 -9.98
CA LYS A 8 -8.85 -10.82 -10.33
C LYS A 8 -9.34 -10.01 -9.14
N LYS A 9 -10.35 -10.51 -8.43
CA LYS A 9 -10.89 -9.87 -7.22
C LYS A 9 -9.86 -9.77 -6.10
N LEU A 10 -9.00 -10.77 -5.92
CA LEU A 10 -7.91 -10.73 -4.95
C LEU A 10 -6.89 -9.65 -5.33
N LEU A 11 -6.39 -9.66 -6.58
CA LEU A 11 -5.47 -8.63 -7.07
C LEU A 11 -6.05 -7.22 -7.08
N PHE A 12 -7.36 -7.09 -7.25
CA PHE A 12 -8.03 -5.80 -7.16
C PHE A 12 -7.86 -5.15 -5.78
N GLN A 13 -7.74 -5.97 -4.72
CA GLN A 13 -7.70 -5.53 -3.32
C GLN A 13 -6.29 -5.49 -2.70
N VAL A 14 -5.23 -5.93 -3.39
CA VAL A 14 -3.89 -6.01 -2.76
C VAL A 14 -3.27 -4.64 -2.48
N GLU A 15 -2.61 -4.55 -1.33
CA GLU A 15 -1.95 -3.33 -0.84
C GLU A 15 -0.43 -3.35 -1.06
N GLY A 16 0.13 -4.50 -1.45
CA GLY A 16 1.55 -4.65 -1.70
C GLY A 16 2.09 -3.74 -2.81
N ASP A 17 3.28 -3.18 -2.59
CA ASP A 17 4.02 -2.29 -3.48
C ASP A 17 5.17 -2.99 -4.24
N TYR A 18 5.39 -4.27 -3.95
CA TYR A 18 6.28 -5.17 -4.68
C TYR A 18 5.76 -6.61 -4.57
N GLN A 19 6.20 -7.48 -5.49
CA GLN A 19 5.72 -8.85 -5.66
C GLN A 19 5.77 -9.67 -4.36
N THR A 20 6.89 -9.62 -3.63
CA THR A 20 7.03 -10.40 -2.39
C THR A 20 6.02 -10.00 -1.32
N LYS A 21 5.67 -8.70 -1.23
CA LYS A 21 4.63 -8.23 -0.29
C LYS A 21 3.25 -8.72 -0.69
N ILE A 22 2.93 -8.68 -1.99
CA ILE A 22 1.69 -9.25 -2.54
C ILE A 22 1.60 -10.76 -2.26
N LEU A 23 2.68 -11.51 -2.51
CA LEU A 23 2.74 -12.93 -2.22
C LEU A 23 2.53 -13.21 -0.72
N ASN A 24 3.04 -12.37 0.16
CA ASN A 24 2.80 -12.48 1.59
C ASN A 24 1.33 -12.22 1.97
N GLU A 25 0.71 -11.18 1.40
CA GLU A 25 -0.73 -10.90 1.60
C GLU A 25 -1.62 -12.07 1.15
N LEU A 26 -1.32 -12.65 -0.02
CA LEU A 26 -2.02 -13.83 -0.51
C LEU A 26 -1.77 -15.05 0.39
N TYR A 27 -0.54 -15.25 0.86
CA TYR A 27 -0.22 -16.31 1.81
C TYR A 27 -1.02 -16.19 3.11
N MET A 28 -1.19 -14.97 3.64
CA MET A 28 -2.05 -14.73 4.80
C MET A 28 -3.51 -15.08 4.49
N THR A 29 -4.00 -14.76 3.28
CA THR A 29 -5.35 -15.15 2.85
C THR A 29 -5.53 -16.67 2.83
N VAL A 30 -4.54 -17.41 2.31
CA VAL A 30 -4.53 -18.88 2.31
C VAL A 30 -4.59 -19.43 3.74
N ARG A 31 -3.83 -18.84 4.66
CA ARG A 31 -3.72 -19.31 6.04
C ARG A 31 -4.95 -19.04 6.90
N TYR A 32 -5.59 -17.90 6.73
CA TYR A 32 -6.58 -17.39 7.68
C TYR A 32 -8.00 -17.26 7.14
N SER A 33 -8.22 -17.39 5.83
CA SER A 33 -9.59 -17.37 5.28
C SER A 33 -10.33 -18.67 5.63
N ASN A 34 -11.57 -18.52 6.10
CA ASN A 34 -12.48 -19.64 6.30
C ASN A 34 -13.21 -20.07 5.01
N ASN A 35 -12.99 -19.37 3.89
CA ASN A 35 -13.60 -19.67 2.60
C ASN A 35 -12.65 -20.52 1.73
N SER A 36 -13.03 -21.77 1.42
CA SER A 36 -12.18 -22.68 0.63
C SER A 36 -11.89 -22.17 -0.77
N GLU A 37 -12.91 -21.65 -1.48
CA GLU A 37 -12.76 -21.12 -2.83
C GLU A 37 -11.78 -19.95 -2.87
N GLN A 38 -11.83 -19.07 -1.86
CA GLN A 38 -10.90 -17.95 -1.74
C GLN A 38 -9.47 -18.42 -1.48
N ARG A 39 -9.26 -19.46 -0.65
CA ARG A 39 -7.94 -20.04 -0.39
C ARG A 39 -7.36 -20.67 -1.65
N GLU A 40 -8.15 -21.48 -2.35
CA GLU A 40 -7.74 -22.14 -3.60
C GLU A 40 -7.37 -21.11 -4.68
N ALA A 41 -8.18 -20.04 -4.81
CA ALA A 41 -7.86 -18.94 -5.72
C ALA A 41 -6.57 -18.21 -5.32
N ALA A 42 -6.35 -17.96 -4.03
CA ALA A 42 -5.11 -17.33 -3.55
C ALA A 42 -3.88 -18.22 -3.80
N GLU A 43 -3.97 -19.53 -3.58
CA GLU A 43 -2.88 -20.48 -3.87
C GLU A 43 -2.54 -20.52 -5.37
N GLY A 44 -3.57 -20.64 -6.22
CA GLY A 44 -3.42 -20.60 -7.68
C GLY A 44 -2.79 -19.29 -8.16
N LEU A 45 -3.26 -18.16 -7.62
CA LEU A 45 -2.70 -16.85 -7.92
C LEU A 45 -1.24 -16.73 -7.48
N MET A 46 -0.88 -17.23 -6.29
CA MET A 46 0.52 -17.20 -5.84
C MET A 46 1.46 -17.96 -6.79
N ALA A 47 1.05 -19.15 -7.27
CA ALA A 47 1.84 -19.91 -8.23
C ALA A 47 2.05 -19.13 -9.54
N LYS A 48 0.98 -18.48 -10.01
CA LYS A 48 0.95 -17.61 -11.19
C LYS A 48 1.82 -16.37 -11.05
N LEU A 49 1.84 -15.73 -9.89
CA LEU A 49 2.65 -14.53 -9.66
C LEU A 49 4.13 -14.87 -9.50
N ARG A 50 4.49 -16.03 -8.91
CA ARG A 50 5.90 -16.43 -8.67
C ARG A 50 6.75 -16.60 -9.92
N VAL A 51 6.13 -16.88 -11.06
CA VAL A 51 6.86 -17.03 -12.34
C VAL A 51 7.13 -15.70 -13.03
N LEU A 52 6.53 -14.60 -12.54
CA LEU A 52 6.74 -13.26 -13.08
C LEU A 52 7.94 -12.60 -12.42
N SER A 53 8.59 -11.68 -13.13
CA SER A 53 9.46 -10.70 -12.48
C SER A 53 8.64 -9.73 -11.62
N ASN A 54 9.30 -8.98 -10.74
CA ASN A 54 8.63 -7.94 -9.95
C ASN A 54 7.92 -6.91 -10.84
N ALA A 55 8.55 -6.49 -11.94
CA ALA A 55 7.95 -5.50 -12.86
C ALA A 55 6.67 -6.05 -13.52
N GLU A 56 6.73 -7.25 -14.09
CA GLU A 56 5.57 -7.89 -14.72
C GLU A 56 4.43 -8.14 -13.73
N CYS A 57 4.76 -8.55 -12.49
CA CYS A 57 3.76 -8.72 -11.43
C CYS A 57 3.07 -7.39 -11.09
N MET A 58 3.84 -6.30 -10.93
CA MET A 58 3.28 -5.00 -10.61
C MET A 58 2.47 -4.40 -11.77
N ASP A 59 2.87 -4.64 -13.02
CA ASP A 59 2.11 -4.21 -14.20
C ASP A 59 0.76 -4.93 -14.30
N LEU A 60 0.73 -6.24 -14.02
CA LEU A 60 -0.52 -7.00 -13.92
C LEU A 60 -1.44 -6.46 -12.81
N VAL A 61 -0.89 -6.16 -11.63
CA VAL A 61 -1.67 -5.59 -10.52
C VAL A 61 -2.26 -4.25 -10.90
N LYS A 62 -1.47 -3.36 -11.51
CA LYS A 62 -1.94 -2.05 -11.98
C LYS A 62 -3.04 -2.18 -13.03
N ASP A 63 -2.88 -3.10 -13.98
CA ASP A 63 -3.89 -3.38 -15.00
C ASP A 63 -5.23 -3.80 -14.36
N ILE A 64 -5.19 -4.78 -13.45
CA ILE A 64 -6.38 -5.23 -12.72
C ILE A 64 -6.99 -4.08 -11.91
N GLN A 65 -6.19 -3.35 -11.12
CA GLN A 65 -6.67 -2.24 -10.30
C GLN A 65 -7.28 -1.10 -11.12
N LYS A 66 -6.85 -0.92 -12.37
CA LYS A 66 -7.41 0.08 -13.29
C LYS A 66 -8.67 -0.40 -14.00
N ASN A 67 -8.66 -1.64 -14.50
CA ASN A 67 -9.61 -2.11 -15.50
C ASN A 67 -10.68 -3.06 -14.94
N TYR A 68 -10.39 -3.79 -13.87
CA TYR A 68 -11.37 -4.69 -13.27
C TYR A 68 -12.49 -3.91 -12.58
N ARG A 69 -13.72 -4.42 -12.65
CA ARG A 69 -14.89 -3.92 -11.93
C ARG A 69 -15.55 -5.09 -11.23
N LEU A 70 -15.93 -4.90 -9.97
CA LEU A 70 -16.67 -5.91 -9.24
C LEU A 70 -18.00 -6.17 -9.96
N PRO A 71 -18.43 -7.44 -10.10
CA PRO A 71 -19.71 -7.77 -10.73
C PRO A 71 -20.93 -7.46 -9.83
N TYR A 72 -20.69 -6.93 -8.63
CA TYR A 72 -21.67 -6.52 -7.64
C TYR A 72 -21.17 -5.31 -6.85
N PRO A 73 -22.07 -4.56 -6.18
CA PRO A 73 -21.66 -3.45 -5.32
C PRO A 73 -20.72 -3.92 -4.20
N ALA A 74 -19.64 -3.18 -3.91
CA ALA A 74 -18.68 -3.52 -2.86
C ALA A 74 -19.34 -3.77 -1.49
N ARG A 75 -19.05 -4.94 -0.92
CA ARG A 75 -19.63 -5.46 0.33
C ARG A 75 -18.61 -5.47 1.46
N THR A 76 -17.37 -5.88 1.19
CA THR A 76 -16.31 -5.93 2.20
C THR A 76 -15.60 -4.59 2.34
N ILE A 77 -14.90 -4.38 3.47
CA ILE A 77 -14.06 -3.18 3.66
C ILE A 77 -12.97 -3.12 2.57
N GLY A 78 -12.31 -4.24 2.26
CA GLY A 78 -11.29 -4.31 1.20
C GLY A 78 -11.83 -3.92 -0.18
N GLU A 79 -13.00 -4.44 -0.55
CA GLU A 79 -13.67 -4.07 -1.81
C GLU A 79 -14.02 -2.58 -1.85
N LYS A 80 -14.54 -2.02 -0.75
CA LYS A 80 -14.90 -0.60 -0.68
C LYS A 80 -13.68 0.31 -0.79
N ILE A 81 -12.57 -0.08 -0.16
CA ILE A 81 -11.29 0.64 -0.26
C ILE A 81 -10.77 0.58 -1.69
N ALA A 82 -10.77 -0.59 -2.33
CA ALA A 82 -10.30 -0.78 -3.70
C ALA A 82 -11.15 0.03 -4.70
N GLU A 83 -12.48 0.02 -4.56
CA GLU A 83 -13.37 0.85 -5.38
C GLU A 83 -13.13 2.36 -5.15
N ALA A 84 -13.04 2.80 -3.89
CA ALA A 84 -12.79 4.20 -3.58
C ALA A 84 -11.45 4.69 -4.15
N ARG A 85 -10.40 3.86 -4.09
CA ARG A 85 -9.10 4.17 -4.72
C ARG A 85 -9.20 4.24 -6.24
N GLN A 86 -9.88 3.27 -6.85
CA GLN A 86 -10.07 3.28 -8.31
C GLN A 86 -10.86 4.52 -8.77
N GLN A 87 -11.85 4.96 -8.00
CA GLN A 87 -12.65 6.16 -8.29
C GLN A 87 -11.90 7.45 -8.06
N SER A 88 -11.09 7.54 -6.98
CA SER A 88 -10.34 8.76 -6.68
C SER A 88 -9.18 8.97 -7.67
N GLY A 89 -8.65 7.89 -8.25
CA GLY A 89 -7.45 7.94 -9.08
C GLY A 89 -6.20 8.33 -8.28
N ALA A 90 -6.29 8.35 -6.94
CA ALA A 90 -5.17 8.72 -6.09
C ALA A 90 -4.02 7.72 -6.24
N GLU A 91 -2.80 8.24 -6.24
CA GLU A 91 -1.60 7.42 -6.34
C GLU A 91 -1.50 6.47 -5.15
N LYS A 92 -1.19 5.20 -5.41
CA LYS A 92 -0.90 4.24 -4.35
C LYS A 92 0.51 4.51 -3.81
N LEU A 93 0.58 5.14 -2.64
CA LEU A 93 1.83 5.41 -1.94
C LEU A 93 2.48 4.11 -1.45
N LYS A 94 3.82 4.04 -1.53
CA LYS A 94 4.59 2.94 -0.95
C LYS A 94 4.72 3.08 0.56
N GLY A 95 5.11 2.00 1.24
CA GLY A 95 5.27 1.96 2.70
C GLY A 95 4.04 1.41 3.43
N HIS A 96 3.53 2.14 4.42
CA HIS A 96 2.38 1.70 5.22
C HIS A 96 1.08 1.76 4.39
N ASP A 97 0.30 0.68 4.45
CA ASP A 97 -0.88 0.49 3.62
C ASP A 97 -2.04 1.46 3.96
N ILE A 98 -3.06 1.48 3.11
CA ILE A 98 -4.19 2.40 3.24
C ILE A 98 -5.04 2.20 4.50
N MET A 99 -5.01 1.03 5.12
CA MET A 99 -5.67 0.82 6.41
C MET A 99 -4.96 1.64 7.49
N ALA A 100 -3.65 1.86 7.33
CA ALA A 100 -2.84 2.76 8.15
C ALA A 100 -3.02 2.45 9.64
N LEU A 101 -2.94 1.16 9.98
CA LEU A 101 -3.16 0.67 11.34
C LEU A 101 -2.07 1.14 12.30
N GLU A 102 -0.88 1.41 11.78
CA GLU A 102 0.27 1.92 12.53
C GLU A 102 -0.04 3.24 13.24
N ARG A 103 -1.01 4.03 12.76
CA ARG A 103 -1.41 5.29 13.41
C ARG A 103 -2.04 5.10 14.79
N PHE A 104 -2.46 3.88 15.13
CA PHE A 104 -3.05 3.56 16.43
C PHE A 104 -2.02 3.08 17.45
N ASP A 105 -0.75 2.93 17.06
CA ASP A 105 0.31 2.69 18.02
C ASP A 105 0.47 3.91 18.96
N PRO A 106 0.46 3.72 20.30
CA PRO A 106 0.59 4.81 21.25
C PRO A 106 1.85 5.66 21.12
N GLU A 107 2.94 5.12 20.54
CA GLU A 107 4.21 5.82 20.33
C GLU A 107 4.24 6.63 19.03
N VAL A 108 3.34 6.37 18.09
CA VAL A 108 3.26 7.11 16.84
C VAL A 108 2.71 8.52 17.08
N ARG A 109 3.40 9.50 16.50
CA ARG A 109 3.12 10.94 16.64
C ARG A 109 3.08 11.67 15.31
N HIS A 110 3.61 11.07 14.24
CA HIS A 110 3.75 11.71 12.94
C HIS A 110 3.26 10.80 11.82
N MET A 111 2.56 11.38 10.85
CA MET A 111 2.38 10.81 9.53
C MET A 111 3.07 11.71 8.53
N ILE A 112 3.89 11.12 7.66
CA ILE A 112 4.59 11.85 6.61
C ILE A 112 4.30 11.23 5.25
N ILE A 113 4.18 12.08 4.24
CA ILE A 113 4.27 11.72 2.83
C ILE A 113 5.52 12.41 2.27
N PHE A 114 6.38 11.68 1.59
CA PHE A 114 7.65 12.20 1.08
C PHE A 114 8.08 11.50 -0.21
N ASP A 115 8.90 12.18 -0.99
CA ASP A 115 9.60 11.59 -2.14
C ASP A 115 11.00 11.13 -1.72
N VAL A 116 11.45 9.98 -2.24
CA VAL A 116 12.82 9.48 -2.08
C VAL A 116 13.69 9.99 -3.22
N LEU A 117 14.77 10.70 -2.90
CA LEU A 117 15.63 11.41 -3.86
C LEU A 117 16.99 10.73 -4.10
N SER A 118 17.46 9.92 -3.14
CA SER A 118 18.77 9.23 -3.22
C SER A 118 18.63 7.72 -3.07
N TYR A 119 19.59 6.98 -3.66
CA TYR A 119 19.80 5.55 -3.39
C TYR A 119 20.38 5.30 -1.99
N ASP A 120 20.95 6.34 -1.37
CA ASP A 120 21.47 6.28 0.01
C ASP A 120 20.36 6.45 1.06
N SER A 121 19.10 6.65 0.63
CA SER A 121 17.96 6.76 1.53
C SER A 121 17.82 5.46 2.34
N PRO A 122 17.63 5.54 3.68
CA PRO A 122 17.47 4.35 4.51
C PRO A 122 16.13 3.63 4.26
N VAL A 123 15.20 4.26 3.56
CA VAL A 123 13.86 3.75 3.27
C VAL A 123 13.45 4.06 1.83
N GLY A 124 12.84 3.06 1.18
CA GLY A 124 12.33 3.14 -0.19
C GLY A 124 13.42 3.17 -1.26
N ASP A 125 12.99 3.08 -2.52
CA ASP A 125 13.87 3.22 -3.68
C ASP A 125 13.80 4.66 -4.21
N LYS A 126 14.90 5.12 -4.83
CA LYS A 126 14.94 6.43 -5.48
C LYS A 126 13.79 6.59 -6.48
N GLY A 127 13.04 7.68 -6.34
CA GLY A 127 11.85 7.99 -7.15
C GLY A 127 10.54 7.57 -6.51
N ASP A 128 10.57 6.82 -5.41
CA ASP A 128 9.35 6.44 -4.70
C ASP A 128 8.68 7.62 -4.02
N LYS A 129 7.35 7.60 -4.03
CA LYS A 129 6.52 8.40 -3.13
C LYS A 129 6.01 7.50 -2.01
N MET A 130 6.38 7.82 -0.78
CA MET A 130 6.12 6.98 0.39
C MET A 130 5.20 7.66 1.38
N ARG A 131 4.50 6.85 2.18
CA ARG A 131 3.83 7.28 3.39
C ARG A 131 4.22 6.40 4.57
N LEU A 132 4.65 7.04 5.65
CA LEU A 132 5.03 6.38 6.90
C LEU A 132 4.35 7.01 8.10
N PHE A 133 4.14 6.18 9.11
CA PHE A 133 3.71 6.56 10.45
C PHE A 133 4.90 6.38 11.39
N LEU A 134 5.29 7.43 12.09
CA LEU A 134 6.55 7.51 12.81
C LEU A 134 6.33 7.97 14.25
N THR A 135 7.18 7.48 15.14
CA THR A 135 7.41 8.05 16.47
C THR A 135 8.19 9.37 16.35
N ASP A 136 8.29 10.14 17.43
CA ASP A 136 9.11 11.37 17.46
C ASP A 136 10.57 11.09 17.04
N ALA A 137 11.14 9.99 17.53
CA ALA A 137 12.50 9.57 17.18
C ALA A 137 12.63 9.17 15.70
N GLY A 138 11.62 8.49 15.14
CA GLY A 138 11.57 8.16 13.72
C GLY A 138 11.48 9.41 12.85
N TYR A 139 10.67 10.38 13.26
CA TYR A 139 10.52 11.64 12.54
C TYR A 139 11.80 12.49 12.60
N GLN A 140 12.52 12.50 13.72
CA GLN A 140 13.81 13.18 13.82
C GLN A 140 14.84 12.61 12.82
N LYS A 141 14.93 11.28 12.70
CA LYS A 141 15.79 10.63 11.69
C LYS A 141 15.39 10.98 10.26
N PHE A 142 14.08 11.12 10.01
CA PHE A 142 13.59 11.58 8.72
C PHE A 142 14.05 13.01 8.42
N LEU A 143 13.99 13.92 9.40
CA LEU A 143 14.49 15.30 9.24
C LEU A 143 15.99 15.34 8.93
N GLU A 144 16.79 14.54 9.62
CA GLU A 144 18.23 14.41 9.33
C GLU A 144 18.49 13.91 7.90
N SER A 145 17.68 12.96 7.41
CA SER A 145 17.78 12.44 6.04
C SER A 145 17.35 13.48 5.00
N GLN A 146 16.37 14.31 5.35
CA GLN A 146 15.96 15.45 4.53
C GLN A 146 17.04 16.53 4.46
N GLU A 147 17.75 16.82 5.56
CA GLU A 147 18.89 17.75 5.59
C GLU A 147 20.05 17.26 4.71
N ARG A 148 20.28 15.95 4.64
CA ARG A 148 21.24 15.33 3.71
C ARG A 148 20.76 15.30 2.26
N GLY A 149 19.51 15.71 1.99
CA GLY A 149 18.93 15.73 0.64
C GLY A 149 18.51 14.35 0.11
N GLU A 150 18.41 13.34 0.98
CA GLU A 150 18.05 11.96 0.60
C GLU A 150 16.55 11.80 0.34
N VAL A 151 15.73 12.61 1.02
CA VAL A 151 14.27 12.60 0.96
C VAL A 151 13.70 14.02 0.97
N LYS A 152 12.47 14.19 0.50
CA LYS A 152 11.76 15.47 0.53
C LYS A 152 10.34 15.31 1.02
N LEU A 153 10.04 15.94 2.16
CA LEU A 153 8.70 16.01 2.73
C LEU A 153 7.73 16.68 1.75
N LYS A 154 6.54 16.10 1.63
CA LYS A 154 5.42 16.63 0.84
C LYS A 154 4.23 16.97 1.71
N ASN A 155 3.95 16.13 2.69
CA ASN A 155 2.85 16.34 3.61
C ASN A 155 3.21 15.81 4.98
N HIS A 156 2.69 16.46 6.02
CA HIS A 156 2.86 16.04 7.40
C HIS A 156 1.55 16.23 8.17
N ALA A 157 1.24 15.26 9.02
CA ALA A 157 0.18 15.36 9.99
C ALA A 157 0.66 14.86 11.36
N LYS A 158 0.26 15.57 12.42
CA LYS A 158 0.37 15.05 13.78
C LYS A 158 -0.65 13.95 13.99
N VAL A 159 -0.25 12.90 14.71
CA VAL A 159 -1.08 11.75 15.04
C VAL A 159 -1.39 11.77 16.54
N SER A 160 -2.67 11.75 16.90
CA SER A 160 -3.13 11.68 18.29
C SER A 160 -4.31 10.73 18.41
N GLY A 161 -4.16 9.64 19.16
CA GLY A 161 -5.20 8.60 19.28
C GLY A 161 -5.65 8.01 17.93
N GLY A 162 -4.76 8.01 16.94
CA GLY A 162 -5.06 7.61 15.56
C GLY A 162 -5.76 8.67 14.69
N HIS A 163 -6.03 9.86 15.22
CA HIS A 163 -6.54 11.00 14.44
C HIS A 163 -5.39 11.77 13.78
N LEU A 164 -5.59 12.20 12.53
CA LEU A 164 -4.62 12.95 11.74
C LEU A 164 -4.93 14.44 11.77
N HIS A 165 -3.96 15.24 12.22
CA HIS A 165 -4.02 16.69 12.26
C HIS A 165 -2.96 17.25 11.30
N TYR A 166 -3.37 17.50 10.06
CA TYR A 166 -2.49 18.03 9.02
C TYR A 166 -2.02 19.44 9.34
N ASP A 167 -0.74 19.72 9.12
CA ASP A 167 -0.15 21.04 9.42
C ASP A 167 -0.63 22.12 8.43
N HIS A 168 -0.98 21.73 7.19
CA HIS A 168 -1.41 22.64 6.13
C HIS A 168 -2.64 22.10 5.38
N ARG A 169 -3.47 23.02 4.84
CA ARG A 169 -4.73 22.72 4.14
C ARG A 169 -4.56 22.29 2.67
N ASP A 170 -3.34 22.25 2.14
CA ASP A 170 -3.13 21.93 0.73
C ASP A 170 -3.09 20.42 0.53
N HIS A 171 -4.28 19.91 0.23
CA HIS A 171 -4.59 18.52 -0.07
C HIS A 171 -4.04 18.09 -1.44
N ALA A 172 -2.75 17.75 -1.50
CA ALA A 172 -2.30 16.81 -2.53
C ALA A 172 -2.45 15.39 -1.95
N LEU A 173 -3.59 14.76 -2.26
CA LEU A 173 -3.80 13.31 -2.12
C LEU A 173 -3.16 12.60 -3.31
#